data_AF-A0A178ARY0-F1
#
_entry.id   AF-A0A178ARY0-F1
#
_cell.length_a   1.000
_cell.length_b   1.000
_cell.length_c   1.000
_cell.angle_alpha   90.00
_cell.angle_beta   90.00
_cell.angle_gamma   90.00
#
_symmetry.space_group_name_H-M   'P 1'
#
loop_
_entity.id
_entity.type
_entity.pdbx_description
1 polymer ?
#
loop_
_entity_poly.entity_id
_entity_poly.type
_entity_poly.pdbx_seq_one_letter_code
_entity_poly.pdbx_strand_id
1 'polypeptide(L)'
;MGQEIKCETIVTVRPTCSRTSSDDSIQSEYTQDKREYEFKNRDSSTTSLEEGRAGRTRGWTRWLSNLSPTKTTKRRTCCQWTLIIVVALSFFIFIATIIYVSFLGALLSRLEPPKGQSGLDRIVNQWTEPDVKGAFAYEWKDDFSRDIVPKACHSHNDYWRRVPLYAAFAAGCTSIEADVWLTEGNDLLVGHSWSSTKPTRTLRSLYLDPLTKIFEHRNISTASASDKETGVFDTDPNASVTLLIDFKSNGYEIWPVLLDQLQTFRDRNWLTYYDGKTLHQGPLTIVGTGGTPFELVQQNSTNRFIFYDAPLRSISEPQYNTTNSVWASANLKAAVGIVWLGKFSSKQEKTLKQQIQAAEDKGLKSRYYGTPAWPISVRDNVWAKLMDLGVGVLNVDDLVSATRWNWGFCVVAGIALCGNR
;
A
#
# COMPACT_ATOMS: atom_id res chain seq x y z
N MET A 1 28.08 -63.07 -17.93
CA MET A 1 27.55 -64.18 -17.10
C MET A 1 27.41 -63.62 -15.69
N GLY A 2 26.27 -63.54 -15.02
CA GLY A 2 24.89 -63.87 -15.34
C GLY A 2 24.00 -62.97 -14.47
N GLN A 3 22.79 -62.70 -14.95
CA GLN A 3 21.70 -62.12 -14.17
C GLN A 3 21.27 -63.09 -13.07
N GLU A 4 20.82 -62.56 -11.94
CA GLU A 4 19.73 -63.17 -11.21
C GLU A 4 18.78 -62.11 -10.63
N ILE A 5 17.51 -62.47 -10.66
CA ILE A 5 16.30 -61.65 -10.62
C ILE A 5 15.42 -62.15 -9.46
N LYS A 6 14.56 -61.26 -8.94
CA LYS A 6 13.33 -61.49 -8.13
C LYS A 6 13.51 -61.74 -6.62
N CYS A 7 12.59 -61.34 -5.73
CA CYS A 7 11.14 -61.20 -5.90
C CYS A 7 10.51 -60.13 -4.98
N GLU A 8 9.38 -59.58 -5.45
CA GLU A 8 8.40 -58.77 -4.72
C GLU A 8 7.68 -59.56 -3.61
N THR A 9 7.09 -58.85 -2.65
CA THR A 9 5.85 -59.33 -2.00
C THR A 9 4.86 -58.18 -1.85
N ILE A 10 3.78 -58.34 -2.61
CA ILE A 10 2.49 -57.67 -2.54
C ILE A 10 1.65 -58.36 -1.47
N VAL A 11 0.87 -57.61 -0.69
CA VAL A 11 -0.40 -58.13 -0.11
C VAL A 11 -1.53 -57.11 -0.35
N THR A 12 -2.36 -57.51 -1.31
CA THR A 12 -3.80 -57.23 -1.59
C THR A 12 -4.68 -57.18 -0.33
N VAL A 13 -5.65 -56.28 -0.11
CA VAL A 13 -6.87 -55.84 -0.85
C VAL A 13 -8.09 -56.78 -0.75
N ARG A 14 -9.23 -56.18 -0.33
CA ARG A 14 -10.69 -56.44 -0.62
C ARG A 14 -11.47 -57.46 0.25
N PRO A 15 -12.84 -57.53 0.18
CA PRO A 15 -13.89 -56.65 -0.43
C PRO A 15 -15.07 -56.37 0.56
N THR A 16 -16.18 -55.65 0.31
CA THR A 16 -17.31 -55.82 -0.66
C THR A 16 -18.22 -54.57 -0.56
N CYS A 17 -18.55 -53.82 -1.63
CA CYS A 17 -19.73 -53.95 -2.54
C CYS A 17 -21.03 -54.36 -1.82
N SER A 18 -22.18 -53.68 -1.96
CA SER A 18 -22.98 -53.30 -3.14
C SER A 18 -24.23 -52.52 -2.63
N ARG A 19 -25.08 -51.75 -3.34
CA ARG A 19 -25.39 -51.50 -4.76
C ARG A 19 -26.33 -50.26 -4.81
N THR A 20 -26.27 -49.52 -5.92
CA THR A 20 -27.30 -48.72 -6.67
C THR A 20 -28.77 -48.79 -6.21
N SER A 21 -29.68 -47.82 -6.38
CA SER A 21 -29.83 -46.51 -7.09
C SER A 21 -30.75 -45.65 -6.19
N SER A 22 -31.00 -44.35 -6.37
CA SER A 22 -31.61 -43.64 -7.50
C SER A 22 -31.65 -42.14 -7.15
N ASP A 23 -31.66 -41.29 -8.18
CA ASP A 23 -32.25 -39.94 -8.26
C ASP A 23 -32.38 -39.11 -6.98
N ASP A 24 -31.61 -38.04 -6.87
CA ASP A 24 -32.14 -36.70 -7.19
C ASP A 24 -31.11 -35.60 -6.90
N SER A 25 -31.17 -34.59 -7.76
CA SER A 25 -30.46 -33.31 -7.72
C SER A 25 -30.60 -32.56 -6.40
N ILE A 26 -29.49 -32.14 -5.76
CA ILE A 26 -29.50 -31.01 -4.82
C ILE A 26 -28.22 -30.16 -4.94
N GLN A 27 -28.42 -28.96 -5.49
CA GLN A 27 -27.66 -27.74 -5.27
C GLN A 27 -27.37 -27.51 -3.78
N SER A 28 -26.11 -27.28 -3.40
CA SER A 28 -25.80 -26.57 -2.14
C SER A 28 -25.71 -25.07 -2.43
N GLU A 29 -26.88 -24.53 -2.76
CA GLU A 29 -27.18 -23.11 -2.71
C GLU A 29 -27.56 -22.82 -1.25
N TYR A 30 -26.70 -22.09 -0.53
CA TYR A 30 -27.05 -21.60 0.80
C TYR A 30 -27.96 -20.38 0.63
N THR A 31 -29.22 -20.66 0.31
CA THR A 31 -30.34 -19.71 0.36
C THR A 31 -30.77 -19.50 1.80
N GLN A 32 -30.59 -18.26 2.25
CA GLN A 32 -31.58 -17.43 2.94
C GLN A 32 -32.90 -18.13 3.31
N ASP A 33 -33.14 -18.34 4.61
CA ASP A 33 -34.50 -18.20 5.12
C ASP A 33 -34.55 -17.58 6.54
N LYS A 34 -35.66 -16.89 6.71
CA LYS A 34 -36.00 -15.79 7.58
C LYS A 34 -35.81 -16.05 9.07
N ARG A 35 -35.39 -15.00 9.77
CA ARG A 35 -35.94 -14.66 11.09
C ARG A 35 -36.16 -13.17 11.20
N GLU A 36 -37.32 -12.78 10.69
CA GLU A 36 -38.07 -11.61 11.09
C GLU A 36 -38.67 -11.93 12.49
N TYR A 37 -38.41 -11.08 13.48
CA TYR A 37 -39.15 -11.08 14.74
C TYR A 37 -39.51 -9.63 15.07
N GLU A 38 -40.60 -9.18 14.43
CA GLU A 38 -41.50 -8.19 15.02
C GLU A 38 -42.24 -8.86 16.18
N PHE A 39 -42.33 -8.16 17.32
CA PHE A 39 -43.18 -8.58 18.42
C PHE A 39 -44.36 -7.62 18.51
N LYS A 40 -45.53 -8.06 18.01
CA LYS A 40 -46.82 -7.42 18.28
C LYS A 40 -47.89 -8.46 18.55
N ASN A 41 -48.52 -8.28 19.71
CA ASN A 41 -49.82 -8.74 20.17
C ASN A 41 -50.11 -10.24 20.33
N ARG A 42 -50.62 -10.55 21.53
CA ARG A 42 -51.36 -11.77 21.85
C ARG A 42 -52.82 -11.37 22.02
N ASP A 43 -53.67 -12.03 21.25
CA ASP A 43 -55.09 -11.73 21.12
C ASP A 43 -55.98 -12.44 22.16
N SER A 44 -57.21 -11.93 22.19
CA SER A 44 -58.30 -12.13 23.13
C SER A 44 -59.11 -13.43 22.95
N SER A 45 -59.75 -13.88 24.04
CA SER A 45 -61.15 -14.36 24.10
C SER A 45 -61.54 -14.32 25.60
N THR A 46 -62.69 -13.84 26.06
CA THR A 46 -64.08 -14.07 25.63
C THR A 46 -65.01 -12.93 26.12
N THR A 47 -66.11 -12.76 25.40
CA THR A 47 -67.29 -11.93 25.68
C THR A 47 -68.05 -12.30 26.96
N SER A 48 -68.55 -11.31 27.73
CA SER A 48 -69.99 -11.10 28.00
C SER A 48 -70.29 -10.09 29.13
N LEU A 49 -71.43 -9.40 28.97
CA LEU A 49 -72.33 -8.78 29.98
C LEU A 49 -72.05 -7.36 30.53
N GLU A 50 -72.79 -6.43 29.92
CA GLU A 50 -73.72 -5.42 30.47
C GLU A 50 -73.68 -4.89 31.93
N GLU A 51 -74.08 -3.61 31.98
CA GLU A 51 -74.83 -2.88 33.02
C GLU A 51 -74.13 -2.39 34.30
N GLY A 52 -74.27 -1.08 34.59
CA GLY A 52 -73.92 -0.54 35.91
C GLY A 52 -73.79 0.97 36.08
N ARG A 53 -74.84 1.71 35.76
CA ARG A 53 -75.28 3.01 36.33
C ARG A 53 -74.44 3.65 37.46
N ALA A 54 -74.13 4.93 37.26
CA ALA A 54 -74.23 6.06 38.20
C ALA A 54 -73.82 5.90 39.69
N GLY A 55 -72.74 6.61 40.04
CA GLY A 55 -72.74 7.56 41.16
C GLY A 55 -72.41 7.03 42.56
N ARG A 56 -71.27 7.48 43.12
CA ARG A 56 -71.29 8.24 44.38
C ARG A 56 -69.94 8.87 44.70
N THR A 57 -70.02 10.16 44.94
CA THR A 57 -69.08 11.05 45.58
C THR A 57 -68.70 10.59 46.99
N ARG A 58 -67.41 10.78 47.33
CA ARG A 58 -66.83 11.15 48.64
C ARG A 58 -65.59 10.32 48.93
N GLY A 59 -64.44 11.00 49.09
CA GLY A 59 -63.32 10.38 49.78
C GLY A 59 -61.91 10.80 49.39
N TRP A 60 -61.71 11.82 48.53
CA TRP A 60 -60.34 12.23 48.14
C TRP A 60 -60.08 13.73 48.25
N THR A 61 -60.90 14.47 48.99
CA THR A 61 -60.65 15.88 49.36
C THR A 61 -60.20 16.03 50.82
N ARG A 62 -59.25 15.20 51.26
CA ARG A 62 -58.63 15.38 52.59
C ARG A 62 -57.15 14.95 52.68
N TRP A 63 -56.39 15.15 51.60
CA TRP A 63 -54.92 15.02 51.62
C TRP A 63 -54.21 16.08 50.74
N LEU A 64 -54.86 17.22 50.51
CA LEU A 64 -54.25 18.41 49.87
C LEU A 64 -54.42 19.66 50.76
N SER A 65 -54.32 19.49 52.07
CA SER A 65 -54.25 20.60 53.02
C SER A 65 -53.05 20.37 53.93
N ASN A 66 -51.93 21.02 53.59
CA ASN A 66 -50.72 21.29 54.38
C ASN A 66 -49.39 20.96 53.66
N LEU A 67 -49.24 21.45 52.43
CA LEU A 67 -47.92 21.79 51.88
C LEU A 67 -47.92 23.28 51.56
N SER A 68 -47.11 24.03 52.30
CA SER A 68 -46.89 25.47 52.12
C SER A 68 -46.61 25.84 50.65
N PRO A 69 -47.23 26.89 50.08
CA PRO A 69 -47.09 27.27 48.67
C PRO A 69 -45.72 27.86 48.30
N THR A 70 -44.79 27.95 49.26
CA THR A 70 -43.47 28.57 49.09
C THR A 70 -42.36 27.59 48.68
N LYS A 71 -42.58 26.27 48.76
CA LYS A 71 -41.59 25.24 48.37
C LYS A 71 -41.75 24.73 46.93
N THR A 72 -42.94 24.85 46.33
CA THR A 72 -43.25 24.37 44.96
C THR A 72 -42.91 25.37 43.86
N THR A 73 -43.03 26.67 44.13
CA THR A 73 -42.60 27.77 43.24
C THR A 73 -41.08 27.83 43.11
N LYS A 74 -40.32 27.69 44.22
CA LYS A 74 -38.85 27.60 44.21
C LYS A 74 -38.33 26.42 43.38
N ARG A 75 -39.03 25.28 43.38
CA ARG A 75 -38.67 24.08 42.59
C ARG A 75 -38.94 24.28 41.10
N ARG A 76 -40.06 24.94 40.75
CA ARG A 76 -40.39 25.30 39.36
C ARG A 76 -39.43 26.35 38.78
N THR A 77 -39.11 27.40 39.54
CA THR A 77 -38.14 28.40 39.11
C THR A 77 -36.75 27.81 38.99
N CYS A 78 -36.33 26.94 39.92
CA CYS A 78 -35.06 26.20 39.80
C CYS A 78 -35.03 25.34 38.53
N CYS A 79 -36.06 24.53 38.25
CA CYS A 79 -36.12 23.75 37.01
C CYS A 79 -36.12 24.61 35.75
N GLN A 80 -36.78 25.77 35.76
CA GLN A 80 -36.77 26.72 34.64
C GLN A 80 -35.38 27.34 34.42
N TRP A 81 -34.70 27.76 35.49
CA TRP A 81 -33.33 28.28 35.41
C TRP A 81 -32.36 27.18 34.94
N THR A 82 -32.50 25.95 35.44
CA THR A 82 -31.70 24.81 34.97
C THR A 82 -31.95 24.54 33.48
N LEU A 83 -33.18 24.58 33.01
CA LEU A 83 -33.51 24.42 31.59
C LEU A 83 -32.86 25.52 30.74
N ILE A 84 -32.96 26.78 31.17
CA ILE A 84 -32.34 27.93 30.48
C ILE A 84 -30.82 27.75 30.42
N ILE A 85 -30.18 27.33 31.51
CA ILE A 85 -28.74 27.07 31.57
C ILE A 85 -28.37 25.93 30.62
N VAL A 86 -29.11 24.83 30.61
CA VAL A 86 -28.85 23.69 29.71
C VAL A 86 -28.99 24.10 28.25
N VAL A 87 -30.03 24.87 27.90
CA VAL A 87 -30.23 25.38 26.53
C VAL A 87 -29.10 26.33 26.14
N ALA A 88 -28.71 27.26 27.02
CA ALA A 88 -27.61 28.18 26.78
C ALA A 88 -26.26 27.44 26.60
N LEU A 89 -25.95 26.48 27.47
CA LEU A 89 -24.74 25.65 27.35
C LEU A 89 -24.74 24.84 26.05
N SER A 90 -25.89 24.26 25.67
CA SER A 90 -26.02 23.52 24.41
C SER A 90 -25.78 24.43 23.21
N PHE A 91 -26.26 25.67 23.25
CA PHE A 91 -26.02 26.67 22.21
C PHE A 91 -24.53 27.06 22.12
N PHE A 92 -23.85 27.27 23.27
CA PHE A 92 -22.40 27.54 23.28
C PHE A 92 -21.59 26.35 22.77
N ILE A 93 -21.94 25.12 23.15
CA ILE A 93 -21.29 23.89 22.64
C ILE A 93 -21.50 23.77 21.13
N PHE A 94 -22.69 24.06 20.63
CA PHE A 94 -22.98 24.04 19.20
C PHE A 94 -22.15 25.07 18.43
N ILE A 95 -22.08 26.31 18.90
CA ILE A 95 -21.21 27.35 18.33
C ILE A 95 -19.74 26.92 18.37
N ALA A 96 -19.26 26.44 19.52
CA ALA A 96 -17.89 25.99 19.67
C ALA A 96 -17.57 24.83 18.71
N THR A 97 -18.51 23.92 18.48
CA THR A 97 -18.39 22.83 17.53
C THR A 97 -18.30 23.34 16.09
N ILE A 98 -19.13 24.30 15.70
CA ILE A 98 -19.06 24.92 14.36
C ILE A 98 -17.73 25.63 14.16
N ILE A 99 -17.29 26.42 15.14
CA ILE A 99 -16.00 27.12 15.09
C ILE A 99 -14.87 26.11 14.97
N TYR A 100 -14.89 25.04 15.78
CA TYR A 100 -13.89 23.98 15.76
C TYR A 100 -13.84 23.27 14.41
N VAL A 101 -14.99 22.85 13.86
CA VAL A 101 -15.07 22.18 12.56
C VAL A 101 -14.63 23.12 11.43
N SER A 102 -15.03 24.39 11.47
CA SER A 102 -14.64 25.39 10.46
C SER A 102 -13.14 25.68 10.51
N PHE A 103 -12.59 25.82 11.72
CA PHE A 103 -11.15 25.98 11.93
C PHE A 103 -10.39 24.74 11.44
N LEU A 104 -10.85 23.54 11.78
CA LEU A 104 -10.22 22.30 11.33
C LEU A 104 -10.28 22.16 9.80
N GLY A 105 -11.41 22.51 9.17
CA GLY A 105 -11.56 22.52 7.72
C GLY A 105 -10.65 23.54 7.04
N ALA A 106 -10.54 24.75 7.59
CA ALA A 106 -9.61 25.77 7.09
C ALA A 106 -8.15 25.39 7.28
N LEU A 107 -7.81 24.75 8.41
CA LEU A 107 -6.48 24.25 8.68
C LEU A 107 -6.11 23.13 7.70
N LEU A 108 -7.02 22.18 7.49
CA LEU A 108 -6.86 21.10 6.49
C LEU A 108 -6.65 21.68 5.10
N SER A 109 -7.50 22.60 4.63
CA SER A 109 -7.35 23.18 3.29
C SER A 109 -6.07 24.00 3.10
N ARG A 110 -5.49 24.52 4.19
CA ARG A 110 -4.20 25.23 4.16
C ARG A 110 -2.99 24.30 4.22
N LEU A 111 -3.11 23.15 4.88
CA LEU A 111 -2.00 22.21 5.07
C LEU A 111 -1.99 21.09 4.03
N GLU A 112 -3.13 20.76 3.44
CA GLU A 112 -3.24 19.73 2.42
C GLU A 112 -2.41 20.13 1.19
N PRO A 113 -1.56 19.23 0.67
CA PRO A 113 -0.80 19.51 -0.53
C PRO A 113 -1.73 19.83 -1.69
N PRO A 114 -1.39 20.82 -2.54
CA PRO A 114 -2.22 21.14 -3.69
C PRO A 114 -2.37 19.90 -4.58
N LYS A 115 -3.57 19.73 -5.13
CA LYS A 115 -3.81 18.67 -6.11
C LYS A 115 -2.97 18.96 -7.36
N GLY A 116 -2.21 17.96 -7.79
CA GLY A 116 -1.47 18.03 -9.04
C GLY A 116 -2.43 18.14 -10.23
N GLN A 117 -1.98 18.83 -11.28
CA GLN A 117 -2.74 19.01 -12.53
C GLN A 117 -1.94 18.56 -13.77
N SER A 118 -0.88 17.78 -13.53
CA SER A 118 -0.01 17.25 -14.58
C SER A 118 -0.74 16.23 -15.46
N GLY A 119 -0.14 15.89 -16.61
CA GLY A 119 -0.61 14.77 -17.43
C GLY A 119 -0.67 13.46 -16.64
N LEU A 120 0.31 13.21 -15.74
CA LEU A 120 0.31 12.09 -14.82
C LEU A 120 -0.91 12.08 -13.89
N ASP A 121 -1.30 13.22 -13.31
CA ASP A 121 -2.50 13.28 -12.45
C ASP A 121 -3.79 12.96 -13.25
N ARG A 122 -3.87 13.38 -14.53
CA ARG A 122 -4.99 13.02 -15.41
C ARG A 122 -5.02 11.53 -15.71
N ILE A 123 -3.85 10.92 -16.00
CA ILE A 123 -3.72 9.48 -16.19
C ILE A 123 -4.18 8.75 -14.93
N VAL A 124 -3.73 9.16 -13.74
CA VAL A 124 -4.15 8.56 -12.46
C VAL A 124 -5.66 8.59 -12.27
N ASN A 125 -6.33 9.68 -12.66
CA ASN A 125 -7.78 9.78 -12.52
C ASN A 125 -8.57 8.94 -13.54
N GLN A 126 -8.00 8.66 -14.71
CA GLN A 126 -8.66 7.95 -15.81
C GLN A 126 -8.24 6.50 -15.95
N TRP A 127 -7.20 6.07 -15.21
CA TRP A 127 -6.61 4.75 -15.34
C TRP A 127 -7.63 3.63 -15.12
N THR A 128 -7.54 2.62 -15.97
CA THR A 128 -8.26 1.36 -15.84
C THR A 128 -7.28 0.18 -15.80
N GLU A 129 -7.68 -0.92 -15.17
CA GLU A 129 -6.86 -2.13 -15.16
C GLU A 129 -6.53 -2.59 -16.59
N PRO A 130 -5.33 -3.17 -16.81
CA PRO A 130 -5.03 -3.83 -18.07
C PRO A 130 -6.05 -4.92 -18.40
N ASP A 131 -6.34 -5.05 -19.68
CA ASP A 131 -7.29 -6.02 -20.21
C ASP A 131 -6.64 -6.87 -21.32
N VAL A 132 -7.45 -7.59 -22.09
CA VAL A 132 -6.98 -8.41 -23.21
C VAL A 132 -6.28 -7.62 -24.33
N LYS A 133 -6.46 -6.30 -24.37
CA LYS A 133 -5.77 -5.39 -25.31
C LYS A 133 -4.41 -4.92 -24.77
N GLY A 134 -4.05 -5.31 -23.55
CA GLY A 134 -2.77 -5.00 -22.92
C GLY A 134 -2.84 -3.84 -21.93
N ALA A 135 -1.73 -3.10 -21.82
CA ALA A 135 -1.59 -1.99 -20.90
C ALA A 135 -2.60 -0.86 -21.18
N PHE A 136 -2.98 -0.13 -20.12
CA PHE A 136 -3.83 1.07 -20.21
C PHE A 136 -3.33 2.03 -21.30
N ALA A 137 -4.27 2.53 -22.11
CA ALA A 137 -4.02 3.50 -23.16
C ALA A 137 -4.61 4.85 -22.76
N TYR A 138 -3.87 5.92 -23.02
CA TYR A 138 -4.25 7.29 -22.71
C TYR A 138 -3.74 8.23 -23.79
N GLU A 139 -4.35 9.41 -23.90
CA GLU A 139 -3.86 10.49 -24.75
C GLU A 139 -2.64 11.15 -24.10
N TRP A 140 -1.53 11.22 -24.82
CA TRP A 140 -0.33 11.91 -24.33
C TRP A 140 -0.59 13.41 -24.14
N LYS A 141 0.04 14.00 -23.12
CA LYS A 141 0.01 15.44 -22.87
C LYS A 141 1.42 15.94 -22.56
N ASP A 142 1.79 17.09 -23.13
CA ASP A 142 3.13 17.67 -22.96
C ASP A 142 3.40 18.14 -21.53
N ASP A 143 2.36 18.34 -20.71
CA ASP A 143 2.47 18.61 -19.28
C ASP A 143 2.63 17.32 -18.43
N PHE A 144 3.14 16.23 -19.02
CA PHE A 144 3.17 14.88 -18.45
C PHE A 144 3.62 14.85 -16.98
N SER A 145 4.79 15.42 -16.67
CA SER A 145 5.34 15.43 -15.31
C SER A 145 5.60 16.83 -14.77
N ARG A 146 4.86 17.82 -15.30
CA ARG A 146 4.96 19.23 -14.89
C ARG A 146 4.78 19.35 -13.37
N ASP A 147 5.65 20.15 -12.75
CA ASP A 147 5.66 20.45 -11.31
C ASP A 147 5.84 19.25 -10.38
N ILE A 148 6.19 18.08 -10.91
CA ILE A 148 6.51 16.89 -10.11
C ILE A 148 8.01 16.85 -9.87
N VAL A 149 8.40 17.03 -8.60
CA VAL A 149 9.79 16.92 -8.15
C VAL A 149 10.09 15.45 -7.77
N PRO A 150 11.09 14.81 -8.38
CA PRO A 150 11.48 13.46 -8.01
C PRO A 150 12.02 13.38 -6.58
N LYS A 151 11.70 12.28 -5.89
CA LYS A 151 12.07 12.00 -4.51
C LYS A 151 12.61 10.58 -4.43
N ALA A 152 13.63 10.40 -3.59
CA ALA A 152 14.23 9.11 -3.29
C ALA A 152 13.29 8.26 -2.41
N CYS A 153 12.11 7.93 -2.93
CA CYS A 153 11.16 7.00 -2.35
C CYS A 153 10.93 5.81 -3.28
N HIS A 154 10.67 4.68 -2.66
CA HIS A 154 10.37 3.42 -3.29
C HIS A 154 8.93 3.03 -2.97
N SER A 155 8.09 3.03 -4.01
CA SER A 155 6.71 2.57 -3.97
C SER A 155 6.69 1.06 -3.75
N HIS A 156 6.62 0.67 -2.48
CA HIS A 156 6.62 -0.73 -2.05
C HIS A 156 5.28 -1.38 -2.43
N ASN A 157 5.34 -2.62 -2.90
CA ASN A 157 4.23 -3.35 -3.50
C ASN A 157 3.40 -2.47 -4.44
N ASP A 158 4.06 -1.78 -5.38
CA ASP A 158 3.41 -0.79 -6.23
C ASP A 158 2.18 -1.34 -6.97
N TYR A 159 2.21 -2.63 -7.31
CA TYR A 159 1.11 -3.35 -7.95
C TYR A 159 -0.14 -3.53 -7.06
N TRP A 160 -0.08 -3.28 -5.74
CA TRP A 160 -1.28 -3.20 -4.89
C TRP A 160 -2.03 -1.88 -5.02
N ARG A 161 -1.38 -0.87 -5.60
CA ARG A 161 -2.00 0.44 -5.76
C ARG A 161 -3.13 0.35 -6.78
N ARG A 162 -4.10 1.24 -6.58
CA ARG A 162 -5.18 1.45 -7.55
C ARG A 162 -4.64 1.77 -8.94
N VAL A 163 -3.53 2.52 -9.02
CA VAL A 163 -2.88 2.92 -10.27
C VAL A 163 -1.38 2.66 -10.17
N PRO A 164 -0.92 1.43 -10.45
CA PRO A 164 0.51 1.10 -10.47
C PRO A 164 1.27 1.97 -11.47
N LEU A 165 2.56 2.17 -11.23
CA LEU A 165 3.50 3.05 -11.94
C LEU A 165 3.12 4.54 -11.87
N TYR A 166 1.95 4.92 -12.36
CA TYR A 166 1.58 6.32 -12.53
C TYR A 166 1.30 7.03 -11.20
N ALA A 167 0.73 6.35 -10.18
CA ALA A 167 0.56 6.98 -8.87
C ALA A 167 1.91 7.26 -8.20
N ALA A 168 2.88 6.35 -8.34
CA ALA A 168 4.24 6.55 -7.83
C ALA A 168 4.92 7.72 -8.51
N PHE A 169 4.86 7.81 -9.85
CA PHE A 169 5.42 8.94 -10.59
C PHE A 169 4.69 10.25 -10.30
N ALA A 170 3.36 10.26 -10.21
CA ALA A 170 2.60 11.45 -9.83
C ALA A 170 2.99 11.97 -8.44
N ALA A 171 3.35 11.07 -7.52
CA ALA A 171 3.88 11.42 -6.21
C ALA A 171 5.37 11.86 -6.23
N GLY A 172 6.07 11.62 -7.33
CA GLY A 172 7.50 11.90 -7.48
C GLY A 172 8.41 10.74 -7.04
N CYS A 173 7.90 9.56 -6.71
CA CYS A 173 8.79 8.45 -6.37
C CYS A 173 9.58 7.97 -7.58
N THR A 174 10.90 7.89 -7.41
CA THR A 174 11.83 7.41 -8.44
C THR A 174 12.04 5.90 -8.41
N SER A 175 11.24 5.16 -7.63
CA SER A 175 11.29 3.70 -7.64
C SER A 175 9.97 3.04 -7.32
N ILE A 176 9.78 1.86 -7.92
CA ILE A 176 8.59 1.01 -7.83
C ILE A 176 8.99 -0.46 -7.72
N GLU A 177 8.11 -1.28 -7.16
CA GLU A 177 8.28 -2.72 -6.97
C GLU A 177 7.27 -3.55 -7.77
N ALA A 178 7.74 -4.66 -8.35
CA ALA A 178 6.92 -5.68 -8.97
C ALA A 178 7.25 -7.07 -8.43
N ASP A 179 6.29 -7.71 -7.77
CA ASP A 179 6.41 -9.10 -7.29
C ASP A 179 6.03 -10.04 -8.44
N VAL A 180 6.99 -10.76 -9.02
CA VAL A 180 6.79 -11.56 -10.23
C VAL A 180 6.74 -13.05 -9.99
N TRP A 181 5.84 -13.71 -10.72
CA TRP A 181 5.68 -15.16 -10.77
C TRP A 181 5.77 -15.63 -12.21
N LEU A 182 6.57 -16.67 -12.45
CA LEU A 182 6.63 -17.31 -13.76
C LEU A 182 5.39 -18.16 -14.01
N THR A 183 4.83 -18.05 -15.22
CA THR A 183 3.77 -18.92 -15.71
C THR A 183 4.32 -20.01 -16.63
N GLU A 184 3.55 -21.08 -16.83
CA GLU A 184 3.87 -22.14 -17.81
C GLU A 184 3.98 -21.60 -19.25
N GLY A 185 3.34 -20.47 -19.56
CA GLY A 185 3.37 -19.81 -20.86
C GLY A 185 4.58 -18.88 -21.08
N ASN A 186 5.60 -18.93 -20.22
CA ASN A 186 6.77 -18.04 -20.25
C ASN A 186 6.42 -16.55 -20.16
N ASP A 187 5.44 -16.20 -19.34
CA ASP A 187 5.14 -14.82 -18.97
C ASP A 187 5.29 -14.61 -17.46
N LEU A 188 5.50 -13.35 -17.07
CA LEU A 188 5.70 -12.92 -15.70
C LEU A 188 4.46 -12.19 -15.19
N LEU A 189 3.64 -12.87 -14.39
CA LEU A 189 2.50 -12.26 -13.71
C LEU A 189 2.95 -11.50 -12.47
N VAL A 190 2.24 -10.44 -12.14
CA VAL A 190 2.53 -9.61 -10.98
C VAL A 190 1.49 -9.81 -9.88
N GLY A 191 1.96 -10.12 -8.67
CA GLY A 191 1.10 -10.31 -7.50
C GLY A 191 1.90 -10.75 -6.27
N HIS A 192 1.37 -10.46 -5.08
CA HIS A 192 2.08 -10.76 -3.83
C HIS A 192 2.16 -12.27 -3.57
N SER A 193 1.07 -12.96 -3.90
CA SER A 193 0.98 -14.42 -3.94
C SER A 193 0.53 -14.86 -5.32
N TRP A 194 0.89 -16.09 -5.70
CA TRP A 194 0.39 -16.73 -6.92
C TRP A 194 -1.14 -16.60 -7.08
N SER A 195 -1.90 -16.84 -6.00
CA SER A 195 -3.36 -16.76 -5.98
C SER A 195 -3.93 -15.34 -6.21
N SER A 196 -3.12 -14.31 -6.01
CA SER A 196 -3.52 -12.90 -6.24
C SER A 196 -3.22 -12.42 -7.66
N THR A 197 -2.50 -13.21 -8.46
CA THR A 197 -2.17 -12.86 -9.84
C THR A 197 -3.41 -12.87 -10.72
N LYS A 198 -3.39 -12.04 -11.76
CA LYS A 198 -4.41 -12.03 -12.83
C LYS A 198 -3.70 -12.18 -14.17
N PRO A 199 -4.27 -12.92 -15.15
CA PRO A 199 -3.65 -13.09 -16.47
C PRO A 199 -3.35 -11.77 -17.20
N THR A 200 -4.15 -10.72 -16.96
CA THR A 200 -3.94 -9.41 -17.57
C THR A 200 -2.93 -8.53 -16.83
N ARG A 201 -2.53 -8.89 -15.60
CA ARG A 201 -1.58 -8.14 -14.77
C ARG A 201 -0.19 -8.77 -14.86
N THR A 202 0.51 -8.45 -15.94
CA THR A 202 1.85 -8.95 -16.25
C THR A 202 2.89 -7.86 -15.96
N LEU A 203 4.17 -8.23 -15.89
CA LEU A 203 5.27 -7.27 -15.78
C LEU A 203 5.24 -6.28 -16.96
N ARG A 204 4.91 -6.78 -18.16
CA ARG A 204 4.72 -5.95 -19.36
C ARG A 204 3.54 -4.98 -19.21
N SER A 205 2.36 -5.49 -18.90
CA SER A 205 1.13 -4.69 -18.94
C SER A 205 1.05 -3.62 -17.84
N LEU A 206 1.67 -3.88 -16.69
CA LEU A 206 1.70 -2.92 -15.57
C LEU A 206 2.89 -1.96 -15.61
N TYR A 207 4.04 -2.38 -16.17
CA TYR A 207 5.29 -1.63 -16.04
C TYR A 207 6.02 -1.41 -17.36
N LEU A 208 6.41 -2.47 -18.07
CA LEU A 208 7.33 -2.32 -19.21
C LEU A 208 6.65 -1.64 -20.42
N ASP A 209 5.42 -1.97 -20.76
CA ASP A 209 4.73 -1.31 -21.88
C ASP A 209 4.40 0.15 -21.54
N PRO A 210 3.86 0.48 -20.35
CA PRO A 210 3.74 1.85 -19.88
C PRO A 210 5.05 2.66 -19.91
N LEU A 211 6.15 2.10 -19.42
CA LEU A 211 7.47 2.75 -19.44
C LEU A 211 7.95 2.99 -20.87
N THR A 212 7.77 2.02 -21.76
CA THR A 212 8.10 2.17 -23.19
C THR A 212 7.34 3.35 -23.80
N LYS A 213 6.02 3.44 -23.57
CA LYS A 213 5.20 4.56 -24.06
C LYS A 213 5.69 5.90 -23.51
N ILE A 214 6.01 5.98 -22.21
CA ILE A 214 6.56 7.20 -21.60
C ILE A 214 7.88 7.57 -22.27
N PHE A 215 8.75 6.58 -22.50
CA PHE A 215 10.09 6.83 -23.04
C PHE A 215 10.06 7.28 -24.50
N GLU A 216 9.14 6.74 -25.30
CA GLU A 216 8.90 7.15 -26.68
C GLU A 216 8.35 8.57 -26.78
N HIS A 217 7.27 8.88 -26.06
CA HIS A 217 6.62 10.19 -26.20
C HIS A 217 7.47 11.34 -25.64
N ARG A 218 8.27 11.06 -24.62
CA ARG A 218 9.21 12.05 -24.07
C ARG A 218 10.52 12.14 -24.84
N ASN A 219 10.77 11.23 -25.79
CA ASN A 219 12.07 11.10 -26.45
C ASN A 219 13.22 11.03 -25.42
N ILE A 220 13.10 10.12 -24.46
CA ILE A 220 14.02 10.01 -23.32
C ILE A 220 15.45 9.77 -23.77
N SER A 221 16.41 10.48 -23.14
CA SER A 221 17.84 10.32 -23.39
C SER A 221 18.32 8.90 -23.09
N THR A 222 19.22 8.38 -23.92
CA THR A 222 19.79 7.04 -23.75
C THR A 222 20.88 7.02 -22.67
N ALA A 223 21.21 5.83 -22.19
CA ALA A 223 22.36 5.61 -21.32
C ALA A 223 23.65 6.07 -22.02
N SER A 224 24.62 6.54 -21.24
CA SER A 224 25.91 7.07 -21.74
C SER A 224 25.83 8.40 -22.51
N ALA A 225 24.65 9.00 -22.68
CA ALA A 225 24.55 10.38 -23.15
C ALA A 225 25.27 11.31 -22.16
N SER A 226 26.19 12.15 -22.64
CA SER A 226 26.99 13.05 -21.80
C SER A 226 26.11 14.02 -21.00
N ASP A 227 25.04 14.50 -21.64
CA ASP A 227 24.08 15.43 -21.08
C ASP A 227 22.68 14.86 -21.31
N LYS A 228 21.97 14.49 -20.24
CA LYS A 228 20.57 14.05 -20.36
C LYS A 228 19.68 15.27 -20.46
N GLU A 229 19.16 15.49 -21.65
CA GLU A 229 18.23 16.58 -21.91
C GLU A 229 16.80 16.20 -21.47
N THR A 230 16.46 14.91 -21.47
CA THR A 230 15.11 14.45 -21.15
C THR A 230 15.08 13.17 -20.32
N GLY A 231 14.47 13.25 -19.12
CA GLY A 231 14.17 12.13 -18.22
C GLY A 231 12.67 11.99 -17.97
N VAL A 232 12.25 11.12 -17.05
CA VAL A 232 10.82 10.89 -16.73
C VAL A 232 10.17 12.14 -16.12
N PHE A 233 10.93 12.89 -15.32
CA PHE A 233 10.47 14.07 -14.61
C PHE A 233 10.95 15.34 -15.31
N ASP A 234 10.02 16.26 -15.65
CA ASP A 234 10.36 17.55 -16.28
C ASP A 234 11.27 18.41 -15.40
N THR A 235 11.14 18.28 -14.07
CA THR A 235 11.90 19.07 -13.10
C THR A 235 13.33 18.58 -12.89
N ASP A 236 13.64 17.34 -13.29
CA ASP A 236 14.99 16.76 -13.24
C ASP A 236 15.14 15.69 -14.34
N PRO A 237 15.70 16.05 -15.51
CA PRO A 237 15.90 15.12 -16.61
C PRO A 237 16.99 14.06 -16.33
N ASN A 238 17.79 14.22 -15.28
CA ASN A 238 18.82 13.26 -14.90
C ASN A 238 18.31 12.16 -13.97
N ALA A 239 17.13 12.35 -13.35
CA ALA A 239 16.54 11.40 -12.44
C ALA A 239 16.28 10.04 -13.12
N SER A 240 17.04 9.02 -12.71
CA SER A 240 16.83 7.64 -13.13
C SER A 240 15.75 6.98 -12.28
N VAL A 241 14.86 6.22 -12.92
CA VAL A 241 13.85 5.41 -12.25
C VAL A 241 14.40 4.02 -11.97
N THR A 242 14.10 3.46 -10.80
CA THR A 242 14.43 2.07 -10.45
C THR A 242 13.18 1.19 -10.42
N LEU A 243 13.17 0.13 -11.22
CA LEU A 243 12.20 -0.96 -11.12
C LEU A 243 12.84 -2.11 -10.34
N LEU A 244 12.37 -2.32 -9.11
CA LEU A 244 12.72 -3.47 -8.28
C LEU A 244 11.80 -4.63 -8.63
N ILE A 245 12.37 -5.78 -9.00
CA ILE A 245 11.64 -6.97 -9.40
C ILE A 245 11.91 -8.06 -8.36
N ASP A 246 10.90 -8.41 -7.58
CA ASP A 246 10.99 -9.46 -6.55
C ASP A 246 10.60 -10.81 -7.17
N PHE A 247 11.57 -11.72 -7.26
CA PHE A 247 11.37 -13.04 -7.83
C PHE A 247 10.70 -13.95 -6.80
N LYS A 248 9.40 -14.21 -6.97
CA LYS A 248 8.61 -15.02 -6.02
C LYS A 248 8.56 -16.52 -6.32
N SER A 249 8.98 -16.93 -7.52
CA SER A 249 9.13 -18.34 -7.92
C SER A 249 10.59 -18.66 -8.29
N ASN A 250 10.86 -19.77 -8.97
CA ASN A 250 12.22 -20.19 -9.32
C ASN A 250 12.95 -19.11 -10.13
N GLY A 251 13.96 -18.47 -9.53
CA GLY A 251 14.67 -17.36 -10.15
C GLY A 251 15.50 -17.75 -11.38
N TYR A 252 15.97 -19.00 -11.46
CA TYR A 252 16.69 -19.50 -12.63
C TYR A 252 15.79 -19.63 -13.86
N GLU A 253 14.50 -19.91 -13.66
CA GLU A 253 13.51 -19.99 -14.73
C GLU A 253 12.95 -18.61 -15.09
N ILE A 254 12.77 -17.70 -14.12
CA ILE A 254 12.39 -16.30 -14.36
C ILE A 254 13.47 -15.58 -15.18
N TRP A 255 14.75 -15.82 -14.87
CA TRP A 255 15.88 -15.08 -15.45
C TRP A 255 15.87 -14.96 -16.99
N PRO A 256 15.81 -16.06 -17.78
CA PRO A 256 15.77 -15.96 -19.23
C PRO A 256 14.53 -15.24 -19.76
N VAL A 257 13.37 -15.42 -19.11
CA VAL A 257 12.13 -14.71 -19.50
C VAL A 257 12.28 -13.22 -19.24
N LEU A 258 12.83 -12.82 -18.10
CA LEU A 258 13.06 -11.41 -17.80
C LEU A 258 14.04 -10.75 -18.78
N LEU A 259 15.12 -11.44 -19.16
CA LEU A 259 16.06 -10.94 -20.17
C LEU A 259 15.34 -10.67 -21.50
N ASP A 260 14.49 -11.59 -21.96
CA ASP A 260 13.67 -11.41 -23.16
C ASP A 260 12.74 -10.19 -23.05
N GLN A 261 12.02 -10.05 -21.94
CA GLN A 261 11.10 -8.91 -21.74
C GLN A 261 11.83 -7.56 -21.68
N LEU A 262 13.10 -7.53 -21.26
CA LEU A 262 13.93 -6.32 -21.18
C LEU A 262 14.69 -6.01 -22.47
N GLN A 263 14.67 -6.89 -23.48
CA GLN A 263 15.50 -6.76 -24.68
C GLN A 263 15.24 -5.44 -25.42
N THR A 264 13.98 -5.03 -25.57
CA THR A 264 13.62 -3.75 -26.19
C THR A 264 14.27 -2.54 -25.48
N PHE A 265 14.30 -2.56 -24.15
CA PHE A 265 14.93 -1.49 -23.37
C PHE A 265 16.44 -1.50 -23.53
N ARG A 266 17.03 -2.70 -23.63
CA ARG A 266 18.47 -2.85 -23.83
C ARG A 266 18.89 -2.37 -25.21
N ASP A 267 18.15 -2.73 -26.26
CA ASP A 267 18.42 -2.36 -27.65
C ASP A 267 18.32 -0.85 -27.88
N ARG A 268 17.35 -0.21 -27.21
CA ARG A 268 17.19 1.24 -27.21
C ARG A 268 18.13 1.97 -26.24
N ASN A 269 19.00 1.23 -25.56
CA ASN A 269 19.97 1.74 -24.61
C ASN A 269 19.32 2.60 -23.49
N TRP A 270 18.17 2.18 -22.99
CA TRP A 270 17.45 2.86 -21.90
C TRP A 270 17.75 2.30 -20.52
N LEU A 271 18.45 1.17 -20.44
CA LEU A 271 18.83 0.56 -19.18
C LEU A 271 20.12 1.14 -18.64
N THR A 272 20.21 1.29 -17.33
CA THR A 272 21.50 1.36 -16.63
C THR A 272 22.24 0.05 -16.86
N TYR A 273 23.52 0.11 -17.22
CA TYR A 273 24.29 -1.09 -17.48
C TYR A 273 25.78 -0.92 -17.15
N TYR A 274 26.44 -2.03 -16.85
CA TYR A 274 27.88 -2.13 -16.68
C TYR A 274 28.49 -2.85 -17.89
N ASP A 275 29.45 -2.21 -18.55
CA ASP A 275 30.06 -2.68 -19.80
C ASP A 275 31.34 -3.51 -19.60
N GLY A 276 31.69 -3.84 -18.35
CA GLY A 276 32.95 -4.48 -17.98
C GLY A 276 34.04 -3.52 -17.51
N LYS A 277 33.83 -2.22 -17.67
CA LYS A 277 34.77 -1.17 -17.24
C LYS A 277 34.07 -0.07 -16.45
N THR A 278 32.93 0.39 -16.94
CA THR A 278 32.23 1.58 -16.44
C THR A 278 30.74 1.29 -16.30
N LEU A 279 30.14 1.87 -15.27
CA LEU A 279 28.70 1.90 -15.09
C LEU A 279 28.12 3.08 -15.87
N HIS A 280 27.21 2.79 -16.79
CA HIS A 280 26.49 3.78 -17.59
C HIS A 280 25.07 3.94 -17.06
N GLN A 281 24.76 5.12 -16.55
CA GLN A 281 23.45 5.40 -15.95
C GLN A 281 22.39 5.64 -17.03
N GLY A 282 21.40 4.74 -17.13
CA GLY A 282 20.24 4.90 -18.00
C GLY A 282 19.07 5.61 -17.30
N PRO A 283 18.01 5.94 -18.05
CA PRO A 283 16.74 6.41 -17.47
C PRO A 283 16.03 5.34 -16.64
N LEU A 284 16.28 4.05 -16.89
CA LEU A 284 15.71 2.93 -16.13
C LEU A 284 16.81 2.04 -15.55
N THR A 285 16.76 1.77 -14.25
CA THR A 285 17.63 0.81 -13.57
C THR A 285 16.80 -0.39 -13.13
N ILE A 286 17.21 -1.60 -13.50
CA ILE A 286 16.54 -2.84 -13.09
C ILE A 286 17.30 -3.44 -11.91
N VAL A 287 16.57 -3.74 -10.83
CA VAL A 287 17.12 -4.40 -9.64
C VAL A 287 16.33 -5.66 -9.36
N GLY A 288 16.99 -6.82 -9.29
CA GLY A 288 16.39 -8.07 -8.85
C GLY A 288 16.54 -8.27 -7.34
N THR A 289 15.47 -8.71 -6.68
CA THR A 289 15.45 -9.10 -5.26
C THR A 289 14.73 -10.45 -5.08
N GLY A 290 14.58 -10.91 -3.84
CA GLY A 290 13.94 -12.19 -3.53
C GLY A 290 14.74 -13.39 -4.05
N GLY A 291 14.11 -14.24 -4.87
CA GLY A 291 14.74 -15.42 -5.48
C GLY A 291 15.76 -15.13 -6.59
N THR A 292 16.26 -13.90 -6.71
CA THR A 292 17.20 -13.51 -7.78
C THR A 292 18.55 -14.25 -7.65
N PRO A 293 18.99 -15.01 -8.67
CA PRO A 293 20.27 -15.72 -8.66
C PRO A 293 21.45 -14.75 -8.82
N PHE A 294 22.22 -14.54 -7.74
CA PHE A 294 23.32 -13.57 -7.71
C PHE A 294 24.46 -13.92 -8.68
N GLU A 295 24.72 -15.21 -8.89
CA GLU A 295 25.69 -15.69 -9.86
C GLU A 295 25.30 -15.37 -11.31
N LEU A 296 24.01 -15.42 -11.67
CA LEU A 296 23.56 -15.03 -13.01
C LEU A 296 23.65 -13.51 -13.23
N VAL A 297 23.41 -12.71 -12.19
CA VAL A 297 23.67 -11.26 -12.22
C VAL A 297 25.14 -11.00 -12.56
N GLN A 298 26.06 -11.77 -11.97
CA GLN A 298 27.50 -11.59 -12.17
C GLN A 298 28.02 -12.21 -13.46
N GLN A 299 27.37 -13.25 -13.99
CA GLN A 299 27.84 -14.07 -15.11
C GLN A 299 28.20 -13.24 -16.35
N ASN A 300 27.39 -12.24 -16.70
CA ASN A 300 27.69 -11.34 -17.80
C ASN A 300 28.52 -10.15 -17.29
N SER A 301 29.83 -10.20 -17.50
CA SER A 301 30.73 -9.14 -17.01
C SER A 301 30.80 -7.93 -17.94
N THR A 302 30.39 -8.04 -19.21
CA THR A 302 30.55 -6.99 -20.23
C THR A 302 29.24 -6.36 -20.70
N ASN A 303 28.10 -6.88 -20.26
CA ASN A 303 26.79 -6.36 -20.61
C ASN A 303 25.75 -6.65 -19.52
N ARG A 304 26.04 -6.20 -18.29
CA ARG A 304 25.14 -6.39 -17.14
C ARG A 304 24.17 -5.22 -17.04
N PHE A 305 22.87 -5.47 -17.15
CA PHE A 305 21.82 -4.44 -17.05
C PHE A 305 20.72 -4.78 -16.04
N ILE A 306 20.90 -5.87 -15.28
CA ILE A 306 20.12 -6.22 -14.10
C ILE A 306 21.10 -6.22 -12.93
N PHE A 307 20.76 -5.49 -11.87
CA PHE A 307 21.57 -5.37 -10.65
C PHE A 307 20.91 -6.14 -9.51
N TYR A 308 21.68 -6.46 -8.48
CA TYR A 308 21.23 -7.21 -7.31
C TYR A 308 20.89 -6.27 -6.15
N ASP A 309 19.76 -6.51 -5.48
CA ASP A 309 19.45 -5.89 -4.19
C ASP A 309 20.28 -6.55 -3.09
N ALA A 310 21.41 -5.93 -2.73
CA ALA A 310 22.34 -6.52 -1.78
C ALA A 310 21.73 -6.61 -0.36
N PRO A 311 22.07 -7.62 0.44
CA PRO A 311 21.64 -7.70 1.83
C PRO A 311 22.33 -6.62 2.67
N LEU A 312 21.59 -5.59 3.09
CA LEU A 312 22.13 -4.45 3.84
C LEU A 312 22.79 -4.86 5.17
N ARG A 313 22.30 -5.93 5.79
CA ARG A 313 22.86 -6.45 7.05
C ARG A 313 24.22 -7.13 6.91
N SER A 314 24.57 -7.57 5.71
CA SER A 314 25.87 -8.17 5.39
C SER A 314 26.59 -7.42 4.27
N ILE A 315 26.27 -6.12 4.10
CA ILE A 315 26.82 -5.31 3.02
C ILE A 315 28.34 -5.16 3.10
N SER A 316 28.94 -5.38 4.26
CA SER A 316 30.41 -5.39 4.43
C SER A 316 31.10 -6.53 3.68
N GLU A 317 30.39 -7.57 3.26
CA GLU A 317 30.98 -8.66 2.47
C GLU A 317 31.53 -8.14 1.13
N PRO A 318 32.76 -8.54 0.72
CA PRO A 318 33.46 -7.92 -0.40
C PRO A 318 32.79 -8.13 -1.76
N GLN A 319 31.91 -9.13 -1.88
CA GLN A 319 31.24 -9.47 -3.14
C GLN A 319 30.28 -8.38 -3.65
N TYR A 320 29.73 -7.54 -2.78
CA TYR A 320 28.79 -6.48 -3.18
C TYR A 320 29.51 -5.18 -3.51
N ASN A 321 29.25 -4.60 -4.68
CA ASN A 321 29.82 -3.33 -5.14
C ASN A 321 28.96 -2.71 -6.26
N THR A 322 29.31 -1.50 -6.69
CA THR A 322 28.58 -0.74 -7.72
C THR A 322 28.47 -1.43 -9.08
N THR A 323 29.30 -2.44 -9.37
CA THR A 323 29.21 -3.17 -10.65
C THR A 323 28.09 -4.20 -10.66
N ASN A 324 27.69 -4.74 -9.51
CA ASN A 324 26.67 -5.79 -9.41
C ASN A 324 25.43 -5.38 -8.63
N SER A 325 25.51 -4.33 -7.82
CA SER A 325 24.42 -3.81 -7.02
C SER A 325 24.35 -2.29 -7.14
N VAL A 326 23.14 -1.75 -7.06
CA VAL A 326 22.91 -0.31 -6.87
C VAL A 326 22.27 -0.01 -5.51
N TRP A 327 21.60 -1.02 -4.94
CA TRP A 327 20.85 -0.95 -3.71
C TRP A 327 21.35 -1.98 -2.70
N ALA A 328 21.10 -1.69 -1.43
CA ALA A 328 21.20 -2.66 -0.36
C ALA A 328 20.00 -2.52 0.58
N SER A 329 19.23 -3.60 0.76
CA SER A 329 17.98 -3.59 1.52
C SER A 329 18.03 -4.47 2.78
N ALA A 330 17.26 -4.09 3.80
CA ALA A 330 16.97 -4.97 4.94
C ALA A 330 15.56 -4.75 5.50
N ASN A 331 14.98 -5.81 6.06
CA ASN A 331 13.82 -5.66 6.92
C ASN A 331 14.21 -4.88 8.19
N LEU A 332 13.47 -3.82 8.53
CA LEU A 332 13.78 -2.94 9.66
C LEU A 332 13.84 -3.73 10.98
N LYS A 333 12.86 -4.59 11.24
CA LYS A 333 12.82 -5.41 12.47
C LYS A 333 13.99 -6.38 12.52
N ALA A 334 14.38 -6.96 11.39
CA ALA A 334 15.55 -7.84 11.33
C ALA A 334 16.87 -7.07 11.54
N ALA A 335 16.94 -5.80 11.11
CA ALA A 335 18.12 -4.96 11.27
C ALA A 335 18.33 -4.49 12.73
N VAL A 336 17.26 -4.08 13.42
CA VAL A 336 17.38 -3.40 14.73
C VAL A 336 16.40 -3.86 15.80
N GLY A 337 15.59 -4.87 15.54
CA GLY A 337 14.56 -5.36 16.48
C GLY A 337 13.30 -4.47 16.49
N ILE A 338 12.53 -4.56 17.57
CA ILE A 338 11.27 -3.81 17.72
C ILE A 338 11.58 -2.33 17.98
N VAL A 339 10.94 -1.45 17.21
CA VAL A 339 11.00 0.01 17.41
C VAL A 339 9.78 0.42 18.23
N TRP A 340 9.98 0.75 19.50
CA TRP A 340 8.88 1.04 20.42
C TRP A 340 8.37 2.47 20.22
N LEU A 341 7.06 2.60 19.92
CA LEU A 341 6.39 3.89 19.67
C LEU A 341 7.11 4.79 18.64
N GLY A 342 7.78 4.20 17.65
CA GLY A 342 8.49 4.93 16.60
C GLY A 342 9.77 5.63 17.06
N LYS A 343 10.25 5.34 18.27
CA LYS A 343 11.50 5.89 18.81
C LYS A 343 12.59 4.83 18.79
N PHE A 344 13.69 5.14 18.11
CA PHE A 344 14.88 4.30 18.12
C PHE A 344 15.70 4.57 19.38
N SER A 345 16.19 3.50 20.01
CA SER A 345 17.21 3.63 21.06
C SER A 345 18.57 4.01 20.45
N SER A 346 19.49 4.56 21.25
CA SER A 346 20.84 4.91 20.78
C SER A 346 21.59 3.72 20.16
N LYS A 347 21.33 2.49 20.64
CA LYS A 347 21.89 1.27 20.05
C LYS A 347 21.33 1.02 18.65
N GLN A 348 20.01 1.16 18.47
CA GLN A 348 19.36 0.96 17.17
C GLN A 348 19.79 2.04 16.17
N GLU A 349 19.82 3.31 16.58
CA GLU A 349 20.31 4.41 15.73
C GLU A 349 21.76 4.18 15.30
N LYS A 350 22.64 3.74 16.23
CA LYS A 350 24.03 3.40 15.90
C LYS A 350 24.10 2.28 14.85
N THR A 351 23.30 1.22 15.00
CA THR A 351 23.25 0.13 14.02
C THR A 351 22.76 0.59 12.65
N LEU A 352 21.71 1.40 12.60
CA LEU A 352 21.22 1.97 11.33
C LEU A 352 22.28 2.83 10.67
N LYS A 353 22.91 3.75 11.42
CA LYS A 353 23.96 4.61 10.90
C LYS A 353 25.13 3.81 10.34
N GLN A 354 25.56 2.75 11.02
CA GLN A 354 26.64 1.88 10.55
C GLN A 354 26.27 1.14 9.26
N GLN A 355 25.05 0.62 9.16
CA GLN A 355 24.58 -0.08 7.95
C GLN A 355 24.42 0.86 6.76
N ILE A 356 23.83 2.05 6.99
CA ILE A 356 23.66 3.09 5.98
C ILE A 356 25.03 3.53 5.46
N GLN A 357 25.97 3.82 6.36
CA GLN A 357 27.34 4.21 5.98
C GLN A 357 28.04 3.10 5.19
N ALA A 358 27.91 1.83 5.62
CA ALA A 358 28.55 0.73 4.92
C ALA A 358 28.01 0.50 3.48
N ALA A 359 26.74 0.86 3.22
CA ALA A 359 26.21 0.89 1.87
C ALA A 359 26.74 2.08 1.07
N GLU A 360 26.75 3.27 1.68
CA GLU A 360 27.26 4.51 1.07
C GLU A 360 28.74 4.41 0.71
N ASP A 361 29.57 3.83 1.58
CA ASP A 361 31.01 3.59 1.37
C ASP A 361 31.26 2.68 0.15
N LYS A 362 30.25 1.89 -0.25
CA LYS A 362 30.26 1.05 -1.45
C LYS A 362 29.55 1.68 -2.65
N GLY A 363 29.13 2.93 -2.54
CA GLY A 363 28.36 3.65 -3.56
C GLY A 363 26.94 3.10 -3.76
N LEU A 364 26.39 2.37 -2.79
CA LEU A 364 25.05 1.78 -2.86
C LEU A 364 24.04 2.59 -2.05
N LYS A 365 22.78 2.56 -2.48
CA LYS A 365 21.67 3.18 -1.73
C LYS A 365 21.11 2.19 -0.71
N SER A 366 21.05 2.59 0.56
CA SER A 366 20.41 1.81 1.62
C SER A 366 18.88 1.94 1.55
N ARG A 367 18.16 0.85 1.87
CA ARG A 367 16.69 0.83 1.99
C ARG A 367 16.26 -0.07 3.15
N TYR A 368 15.25 0.37 3.91
CA TYR A 368 14.62 -0.47 4.94
C TYR A 368 13.15 -0.73 4.62
N TYR A 369 12.76 -1.99 4.45
CA TYR A 369 11.36 -2.39 4.28
C TYR A 369 10.78 -2.95 5.60
N GLY A 370 9.46 -3.15 5.65
CA GLY A 370 8.78 -3.57 6.87
C GLY A 370 8.77 -2.49 7.97
N THR A 371 8.73 -1.22 7.55
CA THR A 371 8.46 -0.09 8.44
C THR A 371 7.01 -0.14 8.93
N PRO A 372 6.68 0.41 10.12
CA PRO A 372 5.29 0.42 10.59
C PRO A 372 4.40 1.25 9.66
N ALA A 373 3.21 0.73 9.34
CA ALA A 373 2.21 1.45 8.54
C ALA A 373 1.24 2.28 9.41
N TRP A 374 0.94 1.80 10.63
CA TRP A 374 0.05 2.44 11.59
C TRP A 374 0.53 2.19 13.03
N PRO A 375 0.33 3.11 13.99
CA PRO A 375 -0.23 4.46 13.85
C PRO A 375 0.59 5.38 12.94
N ILE A 376 -0.07 6.36 12.32
CA ILE A 376 0.55 7.31 11.37
C ILE A 376 1.71 8.08 12.02
N SER A 377 1.54 8.52 13.27
CA SER A 377 2.61 9.18 14.02
C SER A 377 3.84 8.28 14.24
N VAL A 378 3.64 6.97 14.43
CA VAL A 378 4.73 6.00 14.60
C VAL A 378 5.45 5.78 13.27
N ARG A 379 4.69 5.63 12.17
CA ARG A 379 5.23 5.55 10.81
C ARG A 379 6.07 6.77 10.47
N ASP A 380 5.51 7.96 10.62
CA ASP A 380 6.15 9.21 10.23
C ASP A 380 7.41 9.47 11.09
N ASN A 381 7.41 9.13 12.38
CA ASN A 381 8.61 9.18 13.22
C ASN A 381 9.72 8.24 12.75
N VAL A 382 9.36 7.02 12.32
CA VAL A 382 10.32 6.06 11.77
C VAL A 382 10.89 6.57 10.45
N TRP A 383 10.05 7.04 9.53
CA TRP A 383 10.48 7.62 8.27
C TRP A 383 11.39 8.85 8.47
N ALA A 384 10.98 9.78 9.34
CA ALA A 384 11.78 10.96 9.71
C ALA A 384 13.17 10.56 10.19
N LYS A 385 13.25 9.61 11.12
CA LYS A 385 14.55 9.17 11.64
C LYS A 385 15.41 8.47 10.58
N LEU A 386 14.83 7.65 9.70
CA LEU A 386 15.58 7.02 8.62
C LEU A 386 16.15 8.06 7.65
N MET A 387 15.37 9.10 7.32
CA MET A 387 15.81 10.22 6.49
C MET A 387 16.90 11.04 7.19
N ASP A 388 16.74 11.35 8.49
CA ASP A 388 17.75 12.06 9.29
C ASP A 388 19.09 11.30 9.33
N LEU A 389 19.04 9.98 9.31
CA LEU A 389 20.21 9.10 9.29
C LEU A 389 20.80 8.92 7.89
N GLY A 390 20.21 9.51 6.85
CA GLY A 390 20.72 9.47 5.48
C GLY A 390 20.39 8.18 4.72
N VAL A 391 19.23 7.55 4.97
CA VAL A 391 18.80 6.38 4.18
C VAL A 391 18.77 6.74 2.68
N GLY A 392 19.32 5.87 1.83
CA GLY A 392 19.48 6.17 0.41
C GLY A 392 18.16 6.24 -0.36
N VAL A 393 17.20 5.38 0.00
CA VAL A 393 15.82 5.41 -0.53
C VAL A 393 14.83 5.04 0.58
N LEU A 394 13.79 5.83 0.74
CA LEU A 394 12.72 5.56 1.71
C LEU A 394 11.73 4.55 1.13
N ASN A 395 11.50 3.44 1.83
CA ASN A 395 10.46 2.48 1.48
C ASN A 395 9.08 3.00 1.92
N VAL A 396 8.14 3.17 0.98
CA VAL A 396 6.88 3.85 1.26
C VAL A 396 5.66 3.05 0.81
N ASP A 397 4.74 2.82 1.75
CA ASP A 397 3.41 2.26 1.46
C ASP A 397 2.39 3.37 1.14
N ASP A 398 2.57 4.57 1.70
CA ASP A 398 1.72 5.74 1.48
C ASP A 398 2.50 6.86 0.77
N LEU A 399 2.28 6.96 -0.55
CA LEU A 399 3.01 7.87 -1.43
C LEU A 399 2.75 9.34 -1.08
N VAL A 400 1.48 9.71 -0.90
CA VAL A 400 1.11 11.11 -0.69
C VAL A 400 1.67 11.60 0.63
N SER A 401 1.53 10.83 1.70
CA SER A 401 2.11 11.16 3.01
C SER A 401 3.63 11.28 2.92
N ALA A 402 4.31 10.34 2.26
CA ALA A 402 5.76 10.36 2.20
C ALA A 402 6.32 11.51 1.35
N THR A 403 5.61 11.91 0.30
CA THR A 403 6.15 12.81 -0.73
C THR A 403 5.60 14.22 -0.66
N ARG A 404 4.32 14.41 -0.38
CA ARG A 404 3.69 15.72 -0.54
C ARG A 404 3.49 16.45 0.79
N TRP A 405 3.46 15.73 1.90
CA TRP A 405 3.22 16.31 3.23
C TRP A 405 4.50 16.68 3.97
N ASN A 406 4.40 17.72 4.79
CA ASN A 406 5.37 18.00 5.82
C ASN A 406 5.01 17.20 7.09
N TRP A 407 5.84 16.22 7.44
CA TRP A 407 5.59 15.30 8.56
C TRP A 407 5.49 16.00 9.93
N GLY A 408 6.11 17.17 10.09
CA GLY A 408 5.98 18.00 11.30
C GLY A 408 4.57 18.56 11.52
N PHE A 409 3.76 18.62 10.47
CA PHE A 409 2.36 19.08 10.51
C PHE A 409 1.36 17.96 10.24
N CYS A 410 1.81 16.70 10.13
CA CYS A 410 0.93 15.57 9.87
C CYS A 410 0.03 15.20 11.05
N VAL A 411 0.41 15.61 12.27
CA VAL A 411 -0.42 15.43 13.46
C VAL A 411 -0.55 16.78 14.17
N VAL A 412 -1.76 17.34 14.18
CA VAL A 412 -2.05 18.61 14.88
C VAL A 412 -3.09 18.34 15.96
N ALA A 413 -2.76 18.70 17.21
CA ALA A 413 -3.61 18.47 18.39
C ALA A 413 -4.12 17.02 18.52
N GLY A 414 -3.29 16.03 18.15
CA GLY A 414 -3.63 14.60 18.23
C GLY A 414 -4.45 14.06 17.06
N ILE A 415 -4.75 14.88 16.05
CA ILE A 415 -5.47 14.48 14.84
C ILE A 415 -4.46 14.26 13.72
N ALA A 416 -4.46 13.06 13.13
CA ALA A 416 -3.73 12.77 11.92
C ALA A 416 -4.40 13.46 10.72
N LEU A 417 -3.68 14.39 10.10
CA LEU A 417 -4.08 15.12 8.89
C LEU A 417 -3.54 14.43 7.61
N CYS A 418 -2.41 13.73 7.74
CA CYS A 418 -1.82 12.89 6.68
C CYS A 418 -2.30 11.44 6.80
N GLY A 419 -2.09 10.64 5.74
CA GLY A 419 -2.55 9.25 5.66
C GLY A 419 -3.73 9.09 4.70
N ASN A 420 -3.74 8.04 3.88
CA ASN A 420 -4.93 7.72 3.07
C ASN A 420 -6.17 7.56 3.98
N ARG A 421 -7.21 8.35 3.69
CA ARG A 421 -8.60 8.04 4.07
C ARG A 421 -9.28 7.25 2.96
#